data_AF-A0A7S1KU15-F1
#
_entry.id   AF-A0A7S1KU15-F1
#
_cell.length_a   1.000
_cell.length_b   1.000
_cell.length_c   1.000
_cell.angle_alpha   90.00
_cell.angle_beta   90.00
_cell.angle_gamma   90.00
#
_symmetry.space_group_name_H-M   'P 1'
#
loop_
_entity.id
_entity.type
_entity.pdbx_description
1 polymer ?
#
loop_
_entity_poly.entity_id
_entity_poly.type
_entity_poly.pdbx_seq_one_letter_code
_entity_poly.pdbx_strand_id
1 'polypeptide(L)'
;AVICGWCFYYLILCIFWPLPTEVSEATDVFNHFTQESFFPLLTHGIAIVLAAFSMIGGMKSIEKVNMVLVPGLLIIIFSCFIRSLFLPGAFQGIAYMFYPDTSILLNPITWIEALSQISFDTGAGWGLLGSYATGLSDKANIVKMGTITPCGNNMVSLVSGMTVFGTTFAMLGATMPVEDVLNTMRDSGVAGTGMTFIYFPVLFSQMWGGKVIAIFFFLALSFAALSSLISISNLPTKQLVDFGFPRLLALFLVSLVTFTVGSGSALSVSVLSNQDAVWGSALILMGLFTTFIVIKYGPKRFRTQFINASAGILWKQRRLYDFIMCVLVPVQAIILLGWWMVKSILDQPTSFWNPIKIDSLGTSLAQWSVVFTIAIGANIFALCFICIKRRVTKLPDPPAAVDFDNEADEEESRSGEGEKMGFEHPSKDDVEDLDDIILEQEYSSKKQMV
;
A
#
# COMPACT_ATOMS: atom_id res chain seq x y z
N ALA A 1 -3.31 -4.07 -10.95
CA ALA A 1 -4.33 -4.10 -12.04
C ALA A 1 -4.52 -5.51 -12.61
N VAL A 2 -3.46 -6.20 -13.07
CA VAL A 2 -3.55 -7.56 -13.65
C VAL A 2 -4.27 -8.55 -12.72
N ILE A 3 -3.80 -8.72 -11.49
CA ILE A 3 -4.44 -9.61 -10.50
C ILE A 3 -5.89 -9.22 -10.19
N CYS A 4 -6.21 -7.92 -10.16
CA CYS A 4 -7.61 -7.46 -10.01
C CYS A 4 -8.48 -7.94 -11.18
N GLY A 5 -7.96 -7.89 -12.42
CA GLY A 5 -8.61 -8.48 -13.58
C GLY A 5 -8.79 -9.99 -13.48
N TRP A 6 -7.81 -10.72 -12.93
CA TRP A 6 -7.92 -12.16 -12.68
C TRP A 6 -9.06 -12.47 -11.68
N CYS A 7 -9.18 -11.69 -10.60
CA CYS A 7 -10.29 -11.82 -9.66
C CYS A 7 -11.66 -11.64 -10.35
N PHE A 8 -11.80 -10.65 -11.23
CA PHE A 8 -13.05 -10.46 -11.99
C PHE A 8 -13.34 -11.62 -12.94
N TYR A 9 -12.30 -12.13 -13.61
CA TYR A 9 -12.44 -13.29 -14.50
C TYR A 9 -12.95 -14.51 -13.73
N TYR A 10 -12.32 -14.84 -12.60
CA TYR A 10 -12.72 -16.00 -11.78
C TYR A 10 -14.07 -15.80 -11.09
N LEU A 11 -14.46 -14.57 -10.75
CA LEU A 11 -15.81 -14.29 -10.28
C LEU A 11 -16.86 -14.65 -11.34
N ILE A 12 -16.66 -14.20 -12.59
CA ILE A 12 -17.53 -14.56 -13.73
C ILE A 12 -17.47 -16.07 -13.97
N LEU A 13 -16.25 -16.62 -13.94
CA LEU A 13 -15.85 -18.01 -13.74
C LEU A 13 -16.92 -18.85 -13.02
N CYS A 14 -16.92 -18.60 -11.71
CA CYS A 14 -17.71 -19.31 -10.71
C CYS A 14 -19.22 -19.03 -10.80
N ILE A 15 -19.66 -17.95 -11.46
CA ILE A 15 -21.09 -17.69 -11.66
C ILE A 15 -21.64 -18.60 -12.76
N PHE A 16 -21.01 -18.58 -13.93
CA PHE A 16 -21.59 -19.16 -15.14
C PHE A 16 -21.18 -20.63 -15.38
N TRP A 17 -20.00 -21.05 -14.90
CA TRP A 17 -19.49 -22.42 -15.13
C TRP A 17 -19.50 -23.26 -13.84
N PRO A 18 -19.43 -24.61 -13.96
CA PRO A 18 -19.16 -25.48 -12.83
C PRO A 18 -17.73 -25.23 -12.29
N LEU A 19 -17.52 -25.53 -11.01
CA LEU A 19 -16.19 -25.48 -10.41
C LEU A 19 -15.37 -26.70 -10.85
N PRO A 20 -14.05 -26.56 -11.05
CA PRO A 20 -13.19 -27.69 -11.35
C PRO A 20 -13.14 -28.64 -10.14
N THR A 21 -13.13 -29.94 -10.40
CA THR A 21 -13.11 -30.98 -9.34
C THR A 21 -11.73 -31.52 -9.05
N GLU A 22 -10.78 -31.32 -9.98
CA GLU A 22 -9.41 -31.80 -9.86
C GLU A 22 -8.40 -30.66 -10.06
N VAL A 23 -7.22 -30.79 -9.44
CA VAL A 23 -6.14 -29.79 -9.54
C VAL A 23 -5.63 -29.67 -10.98
N SER A 24 -5.58 -30.77 -11.74
CA SER A 24 -5.18 -30.74 -13.16
C SER A 24 -6.14 -29.86 -13.97
N GLU A 25 -7.46 -30.07 -13.80
CA GLU A 25 -8.49 -29.29 -14.49
C GLU A 25 -8.41 -27.80 -14.12
N ALA A 26 -8.24 -27.48 -12.83
CA ALA A 26 -8.08 -26.09 -12.38
C ALA A 26 -6.80 -25.44 -12.94
N THR A 27 -5.72 -26.22 -13.06
CA THR A 27 -4.44 -25.78 -13.65
C THR A 27 -4.60 -25.52 -15.14
N ASP A 28 -5.32 -26.36 -15.86
CA ASP A 28 -5.61 -26.18 -17.29
C ASP A 28 -6.46 -24.93 -17.52
N VAL A 29 -7.49 -24.69 -16.70
CA VAL A 29 -8.29 -23.45 -16.75
C VAL A 29 -7.40 -22.22 -16.51
N PHE A 30 -6.50 -22.28 -15.52
CA PHE A 30 -5.57 -21.19 -15.23
C PHE A 30 -4.57 -20.93 -16.36
N ASN A 31 -3.98 -21.98 -16.93
CA ASN A 31 -3.02 -21.86 -18.04
C ASN A 31 -3.69 -21.37 -19.31
N HIS A 32 -4.89 -21.89 -19.62
CA HIS A 32 -5.67 -21.42 -20.76
C HIS A 32 -5.97 -19.92 -20.63
N PHE A 33 -6.37 -19.47 -19.44
CA PHE A 33 -6.59 -18.04 -19.18
C PHE A 33 -5.29 -17.24 -19.30
N THR A 34 -4.22 -17.63 -18.62
CA THR A 34 -3.01 -16.80 -18.47
C THR A 34 -2.02 -16.87 -19.63
N GLN A 35 -1.99 -17.96 -20.40
CA GLN A 35 -0.98 -18.20 -21.43
C GLN A 35 -1.58 -18.33 -22.84
N GLU A 36 -2.80 -18.85 -22.96
CA GLU A 36 -3.41 -19.17 -24.26
C GLU A 36 -4.48 -18.18 -24.71
N SER A 37 -4.77 -17.15 -23.90
CA SER A 37 -5.86 -16.21 -24.17
C SER A 37 -5.46 -14.74 -24.01
N PHE A 38 -6.26 -13.86 -24.62
CA PHE A 38 -6.16 -12.41 -24.44
C PHE A 38 -7.01 -11.88 -23.27
N PHE A 39 -7.71 -12.77 -22.55
CA PHE A 39 -8.58 -12.36 -21.44
C PHE A 39 -7.85 -11.65 -20.30
N PRO A 40 -6.60 -12.01 -19.91
CA PRO A 40 -5.85 -11.27 -18.91
C PRO A 40 -5.65 -9.79 -19.28
N LEU A 41 -5.39 -9.49 -20.55
CA LEU A 41 -5.23 -8.12 -21.04
C LEU A 41 -6.56 -7.36 -21.01
N LEU A 42 -7.65 -8.02 -21.42
CA LEU A 42 -8.99 -7.44 -21.38
C LEU A 42 -9.41 -7.10 -19.94
N THR A 43 -9.30 -8.05 -19.01
CA THR A 43 -9.72 -7.85 -17.62
C THR A 43 -8.81 -6.90 -16.86
N HIS A 44 -7.52 -6.84 -17.21
CA HIS A 44 -6.60 -5.79 -16.79
C HIS A 44 -7.10 -4.40 -17.19
N GLY A 45 -7.51 -4.22 -18.45
CA GLY A 45 -8.08 -2.96 -18.95
C GLY A 45 -9.38 -2.59 -18.23
N ILE A 46 -10.28 -3.56 -18.03
CA ILE A 46 -11.53 -3.36 -17.27
C ILE A 46 -11.22 -2.89 -15.84
N ALA A 47 -10.26 -3.50 -15.16
CA ALA A 47 -9.87 -3.11 -13.81
C ALA A 47 -9.36 -1.67 -13.73
N ILE A 48 -8.56 -1.23 -14.72
CA ILE A 48 -8.09 0.15 -14.80
C ILE A 48 -9.25 1.11 -15.01
N VAL A 49 -10.17 0.78 -15.94
CA VAL A 49 -11.34 1.63 -16.23
C VAL A 49 -12.23 1.77 -15.00
N LEU A 50 -12.51 0.67 -14.28
CA LEU A 50 -13.31 0.70 -13.05
C LEU A 50 -12.63 1.52 -11.94
N ALA A 51 -11.31 1.38 -11.77
CA ALA A 51 -10.56 2.18 -10.82
C ALA A 51 -10.59 3.67 -11.19
N ALA A 52 -10.37 4.01 -12.47
CA ALA A 52 -10.43 5.38 -12.96
C ALA A 52 -11.82 6.00 -12.77
N PHE A 53 -12.87 5.26 -13.11
CA PHE A 53 -14.26 5.68 -12.93
C PHE A 53 -14.57 5.98 -11.46
N SER A 54 -14.08 5.13 -10.55
CA SER A 54 -14.25 5.29 -9.09
C SER A 54 -13.59 6.57 -8.54
N MET A 55 -12.67 7.18 -9.29
CA MET A 55 -11.91 8.36 -8.88
C MET A 55 -12.34 9.67 -9.58
N ILE A 56 -13.33 9.65 -10.48
CA ILE A 56 -13.74 10.84 -11.26
C ILE A 56 -14.08 12.02 -10.34
N GLY A 57 -14.82 11.78 -9.25
CA GLY A 57 -15.18 12.81 -8.27
C GLY A 57 -14.11 13.09 -7.19
N GLY A 58 -12.87 12.60 -7.36
CA GLY A 58 -11.80 12.72 -6.38
C GLY A 58 -12.11 11.99 -5.08
N MET A 59 -11.64 12.55 -3.95
CA MET A 59 -11.75 11.91 -2.62
C MET A 59 -13.18 11.53 -2.23
N LYS A 60 -14.17 12.37 -2.54
CA LYS A 60 -15.60 12.07 -2.26
C LYS A 60 -16.11 10.84 -3.03
N SER A 61 -15.60 10.61 -4.24
CA SER A 61 -15.97 9.44 -5.05
C SER A 61 -15.29 8.18 -4.52
N ILE A 62 -13.99 8.28 -4.20
CA ILE A 62 -13.20 7.20 -3.61
C ILE A 62 -13.84 6.74 -2.29
N GLU A 63 -14.23 7.67 -1.44
CA GLU A 63 -14.90 7.39 -0.16
C GLU A 63 -16.22 6.63 -0.37
N LYS A 64 -17.09 7.12 -1.27
CA LYS A 64 -18.38 6.46 -1.58
C LYS A 64 -18.20 5.03 -2.07
N VAL A 65 -17.22 4.81 -2.95
CA VAL A 65 -16.93 3.47 -3.47
C VAL A 65 -16.40 2.56 -2.36
N ASN A 66 -15.44 3.04 -1.56
CA ASN A 66 -14.87 2.25 -0.47
C ASN A 66 -15.85 2.00 0.69
N MET A 67 -16.86 2.85 0.88
CA MET A 67 -17.98 2.60 1.81
C MET A 67 -18.83 1.39 1.42
N VAL A 68 -18.74 0.91 0.17
CA VAL A 68 -19.37 -0.34 -0.26
C VAL A 68 -18.35 -1.48 -0.31
N LEU A 69 -17.21 -1.26 -0.95
CA LEU A 69 -16.19 -2.31 -1.15
C LEU A 69 -15.65 -2.86 0.17
N VAL A 70 -15.24 -1.98 1.10
CA VAL A 70 -14.57 -2.42 2.34
C VAL A 70 -15.54 -3.11 3.30
N PRO A 71 -16.73 -2.57 3.62
CA PRO A 71 -17.69 -3.30 4.45
C PRO A 71 -18.18 -4.59 3.80
N GLY A 72 -18.43 -4.58 2.48
CA GLY A 72 -18.82 -5.78 1.73
C GLY A 72 -17.76 -6.88 1.82
N LEU A 73 -16.48 -6.51 1.65
CA LEU A 73 -15.33 -7.41 1.83
C LEU A 73 -15.33 -8.02 3.23
N LEU A 74 -15.46 -7.20 4.28
CA LEU A 74 -15.44 -7.67 5.67
C LEU A 74 -16.59 -8.63 5.99
N ILE A 75 -17.81 -8.32 5.51
CA ILE A 75 -18.98 -9.20 5.69
C ILE A 75 -18.72 -10.55 5.05
N ILE A 76 -18.16 -10.58 3.84
CA ILE A 76 -17.88 -11.82 3.14
C ILE A 76 -16.78 -12.60 3.85
N ILE A 77 -15.63 -11.98 4.17
CA ILE A 77 -14.51 -12.65 4.85
C ILE A 77 -14.99 -13.25 6.18
N PHE A 78 -15.76 -12.50 6.98
CA PHE A 78 -16.25 -12.99 8.25
C PHE A 78 -17.26 -14.13 8.10
N SER A 79 -18.11 -14.07 7.07
CA SER A 79 -19.04 -15.16 6.73
C SER A 79 -18.29 -16.43 6.30
N CYS A 80 -17.26 -16.30 5.46
CA CYS A 80 -16.38 -17.40 5.07
C CYS A 80 -15.65 -17.98 6.28
N PHE A 81 -15.14 -17.13 7.16
CA PHE A 81 -14.51 -17.55 8.42
C PHE A 81 -15.47 -18.38 9.26
N ILE A 82 -16.67 -17.87 9.57
CA ILE A 82 -17.70 -18.61 10.32
C ILE A 82 -17.98 -19.97 9.65
N ARG A 83 -18.18 -19.99 8.33
CA ARG A 83 -18.46 -21.22 7.59
C ARG A 83 -17.32 -22.24 7.66
N SER A 84 -16.07 -21.77 7.67
CA SER A 84 -14.88 -22.62 7.77
C SER A 84 -14.81 -23.35 9.11
N LEU A 85 -15.28 -22.75 10.21
CA LEU A 85 -15.31 -23.36 11.54
C LEU A 85 -16.22 -24.61 11.63
N PHE A 86 -17.21 -24.71 10.75
CA PHE A 86 -18.12 -25.86 10.69
C PHE A 86 -17.59 -27.02 9.82
N LEU A 87 -16.43 -26.85 9.18
CA LEU A 87 -15.85 -27.93 8.39
C LEU A 87 -15.16 -28.96 9.30
N PRO A 88 -15.35 -30.27 9.04
CA PRO A 88 -14.68 -31.32 9.81
C PRO A 88 -13.17 -31.20 9.61
N GLY A 89 -12.40 -31.13 10.71
CA GLY A 89 -10.94 -30.96 10.66
C GLY A 89 -10.44 -29.51 10.62
N ALA A 90 -11.31 -28.50 10.50
CA ALA A 90 -10.87 -27.10 10.43
C ALA A 90 -10.11 -26.63 11.68
N PHE A 91 -10.56 -27.06 12.86
CA PHE A 91 -9.87 -26.73 14.11
C PHE A 91 -8.46 -27.30 14.20
N GLN A 92 -8.12 -28.37 13.46
CA GLN A 92 -6.75 -28.88 13.41
C GLN A 92 -5.83 -27.90 12.67
N GLY A 93 -6.30 -27.33 11.56
CA GLY A 93 -5.56 -26.28 10.83
C GLY A 93 -5.39 -25.00 11.66
N ILE A 94 -6.45 -24.56 12.35
CA ILE A 94 -6.38 -23.39 13.24
C ILE A 94 -5.42 -23.66 14.41
N ALA A 95 -5.51 -24.84 15.04
CA ALA A 95 -4.60 -25.21 16.12
C ALA A 95 -3.15 -25.28 15.64
N TYR A 96 -2.91 -25.77 14.42
CA TYR A 96 -1.59 -25.76 13.81
C TYR A 96 -1.05 -24.33 13.63
N MET A 97 -1.87 -23.40 13.11
CA MET A 97 -1.49 -22.01 12.91
C MET A 97 -1.05 -21.31 14.21
N PHE A 98 -1.68 -21.66 15.35
CA PHE A 98 -1.35 -21.07 16.66
C PHE A 98 -0.42 -21.94 17.51
N TYR A 99 0.12 -23.03 16.97
CA TYR A 99 1.05 -23.88 17.71
C TYR A 99 2.39 -23.14 17.89
N PRO A 100 2.82 -22.83 19.13
CA PRO A 100 4.04 -22.07 19.35
C PRO A 100 5.26 -22.98 19.22
N ASP A 101 5.98 -22.85 18.11
CA ASP A 101 7.29 -23.49 17.94
C ASP A 101 8.42 -22.48 18.25
N THR A 102 9.08 -22.67 19.39
CA THR A 102 10.17 -21.80 19.83
C THR A 102 11.42 -21.93 18.96
N SER A 103 11.60 -23.04 18.24
CA SER A 103 12.73 -23.22 17.33
C SER A 103 12.65 -22.25 16.14
N ILE A 104 11.43 -21.93 15.68
CA ILE A 104 11.19 -20.97 14.61
C ILE A 104 11.51 -19.54 15.06
N LEU A 105 11.29 -19.21 16.35
CA LEU A 105 11.60 -17.90 16.92
C LEU A 105 13.12 -17.65 17.04
N LEU A 106 13.92 -18.72 17.16
CA LEU A 106 15.38 -18.66 17.17
C LEU A 106 15.96 -18.48 15.76
N ASN A 107 15.18 -18.71 14.72
CA ASN A 107 15.60 -18.51 13.34
C ASN A 107 15.48 -17.02 12.96
N PRO A 108 16.59 -16.33 12.64
CA PRO A 108 16.56 -14.92 12.24
C PRO A 108 15.75 -14.67 10.97
N ILE A 109 15.64 -15.66 10.08
CA ILE A 109 14.90 -15.57 8.81
C ILE A 109 13.41 -15.30 9.08
N THR A 110 12.83 -15.94 10.10
CA THR A 110 11.44 -15.74 10.51
C THR A 110 11.14 -14.26 10.77
N TRP A 111 12.04 -13.56 11.47
CA TRP A 111 11.87 -12.15 11.77
C TRP A 111 12.02 -11.28 10.53
N ILE A 112 12.94 -11.63 9.64
CA ILE A 112 13.12 -10.90 8.38
C ILE A 112 11.90 -11.05 7.47
N GLU A 113 11.32 -12.25 7.38
CA GLU A 113 10.08 -12.51 6.64
C GLU A 113 8.90 -11.74 7.25
N ALA A 114 8.75 -11.75 8.59
CA ALA A 114 7.70 -11.00 9.27
C ALA A 114 7.82 -9.48 9.06
N LEU A 115 9.04 -8.93 9.15
CA LEU A 115 9.31 -7.51 8.93
C LEU A 115 9.12 -7.09 7.46
N SER A 116 9.41 -7.99 6.52
CA SER A 116 9.13 -7.79 5.09
C SER A 116 7.63 -7.78 4.83
N GLN A 117 6.90 -8.76 5.40
CA GLN A 117 5.46 -8.89 5.25
C GLN A 117 4.73 -7.65 5.77
N ILE A 118 5.01 -7.19 7.00
CA ILE A 118 4.30 -6.03 7.58
C ILE A 118 4.59 -4.73 6.81
N SER A 119 5.79 -4.60 6.23
CA SER A 119 6.17 -3.43 5.43
C SER A 119 5.41 -3.39 4.11
N PHE A 120 5.24 -4.55 3.45
CA PHE A 120 4.44 -4.68 2.23
C PHE A 120 2.94 -4.53 2.51
N ASP A 121 2.43 -5.21 3.54
CA ASP A 121 1.01 -5.24 3.94
C ASP A 121 0.47 -3.84 4.29
N THR A 122 1.29 -3.01 4.95
CA THR A 122 0.91 -1.62 5.28
C THR A 122 1.21 -0.61 4.17
N GLY A 123 1.91 -1.01 3.09
CA GLY A 123 2.34 -0.11 2.02
C GLY A 123 3.34 0.96 2.48
N ALA A 124 4.19 0.63 3.46
CA ALA A 124 5.16 1.56 4.02
C ALA A 124 6.09 2.10 2.92
N GLY A 125 6.29 3.42 2.87
CA GLY A 125 7.17 4.06 1.88
C GLY A 125 6.58 4.30 0.48
N TRP A 126 5.35 3.85 0.18
CA TRP A 126 4.73 4.11 -1.13
C TRP A 126 4.20 5.54 -1.29
N GLY A 127 4.02 6.28 -0.19
CA GLY A 127 3.33 7.58 -0.21
C GLY A 127 1.81 7.50 -0.37
N LEU A 128 1.22 6.29 -0.44
CA LEU A 128 -0.22 6.07 -0.59
C LEU A 128 -1.01 6.79 0.51
N LEU A 129 -0.64 6.57 1.77
CA LEU A 129 -1.29 7.21 2.92
C LEU A 129 -1.17 8.74 2.86
N GLY A 130 -0.08 9.26 2.29
CA GLY A 130 0.09 10.70 2.07
C GLY A 130 -0.95 11.27 1.12
N SER A 131 -1.27 10.55 0.03
CA SER A 131 -2.33 10.98 -0.91
C SER A 131 -3.71 11.03 -0.24
N TYR A 132 -4.01 10.08 0.65
CA TYR A 132 -5.25 10.05 1.43
C TYR A 132 -5.29 11.10 2.54
N ALA A 133 -4.14 11.39 3.15
CA ALA A 133 -4.02 12.40 4.19
C ALA A 133 -4.44 13.79 3.72
N THR A 134 -4.31 14.09 2.41
CA THR A 134 -4.80 15.36 1.83
C THR A 134 -6.32 15.55 1.89
N GLY A 135 -7.08 14.48 2.12
CA GLY A 135 -8.53 14.54 2.32
C GLY A 135 -8.96 14.59 3.79
N LEU A 136 -8.02 14.49 4.74
CA LEU A 136 -8.34 14.55 6.16
C LEU A 136 -8.64 15.99 6.61
N SER A 137 -9.50 16.12 7.62
CA SER A 137 -9.69 17.41 8.32
C SER A 137 -8.44 17.77 9.11
N ASP A 138 -8.17 19.06 9.30
CA ASP A 138 -7.08 19.56 10.17
C ASP A 138 -7.23 19.12 11.64
N LYS A 139 -8.46 18.75 12.05
CA LYS A 139 -8.76 18.19 13.37
C LYS A 139 -8.60 16.67 13.44
N ALA A 140 -8.22 16.02 12.34
CA ALA A 140 -8.04 14.57 12.32
C ALA A 140 -6.84 14.16 13.19
N ASN A 141 -7.06 13.16 14.04
CA ASN A 141 -6.00 12.62 14.86
C ASN A 141 -5.15 11.63 14.06
N ILE A 142 -4.06 12.13 13.49
CA ILE A 142 -3.12 11.34 12.68
C ILE A 142 -2.47 10.19 13.47
N VAL A 143 -2.27 10.34 14.77
CA VAL A 143 -1.67 9.30 15.62
C VAL A 143 -2.64 8.14 15.82
N LYS A 144 -3.91 8.45 16.11
CA LYS A 144 -4.97 7.45 16.24
C LYS A 144 -5.15 6.70 14.93
N MET A 145 -5.23 7.41 13.80
CA MET A 145 -5.37 6.80 12.48
C MET A 145 -4.18 5.91 12.14
N GLY A 146 -2.95 6.41 12.35
CA GLY A 146 -1.71 5.66 12.14
C GLY A 146 -1.54 4.43 13.05
N THR A 147 -2.34 4.31 14.11
CA THR A 147 -2.34 3.13 15.00
C THR A 147 -3.48 2.16 14.65
N ILE A 148 -4.71 2.66 14.50
CA ILE A 148 -5.89 1.81 14.29
C ILE A 148 -5.88 1.16 12.91
N THR A 149 -5.46 1.88 11.87
CA THR A 149 -5.45 1.36 10.49
C THR A 149 -4.59 0.08 10.36
N PRO A 150 -3.31 0.05 10.76
CA PRO A 150 -2.52 -1.19 10.68
C PRO A 150 -3.01 -2.29 11.64
N CYS A 151 -3.54 -1.94 12.83
CA CYS A 151 -4.14 -2.93 13.72
C CYS A 151 -5.37 -3.61 13.09
N GLY A 152 -6.25 -2.83 12.45
CA GLY A 152 -7.40 -3.35 11.73
C GLY A 152 -6.99 -4.24 10.56
N ASN A 153 -5.95 -3.84 9.81
CA ASN A 153 -5.37 -4.63 8.73
C ASN A 153 -4.91 -6.01 9.23
N ASN A 154 -4.08 -6.04 10.28
CA ASN A 154 -3.57 -7.29 10.85
C ASN A 154 -4.67 -8.19 11.39
N MET A 155 -5.74 -7.62 11.96
CA MET A 155 -6.89 -8.40 12.41
C MET A 155 -7.59 -9.12 11.24
N VAL A 156 -7.78 -8.44 10.11
CA VAL A 156 -8.34 -9.04 8.90
C VAL A 156 -7.40 -10.11 8.33
N SER A 157 -6.08 -9.86 8.32
CA SER A 157 -5.07 -10.84 7.92
C SER A 157 -5.12 -12.10 8.81
N LEU A 158 -5.31 -11.94 10.12
CA LEU A 158 -5.43 -13.06 11.05
C LEU A 158 -6.70 -13.90 10.79
N VAL A 159 -7.84 -13.24 10.61
CA VAL A 159 -9.12 -13.92 10.28
C VAL A 159 -9.02 -14.66 8.95
N SER A 160 -8.38 -14.03 7.95
CA SER A 160 -8.15 -14.65 6.65
C SER A 160 -7.21 -15.86 6.77
N GLY A 161 -6.11 -15.74 7.52
CA GLY A 161 -5.20 -16.85 7.81
C GLY A 161 -5.91 -18.03 8.47
N MET A 162 -6.70 -17.81 9.52
CA MET A 162 -7.50 -18.87 10.15
C MET A 162 -8.49 -19.52 9.18
N THR A 163 -9.11 -18.73 8.30
CA THR A 163 -10.04 -19.23 7.28
C THR A 163 -9.31 -20.13 6.28
N VAL A 164 -8.12 -19.72 5.81
CA VAL A 164 -7.30 -20.49 4.86
C VAL A 164 -6.77 -21.78 5.50
N PHE A 165 -6.18 -21.70 6.69
CA PHE A 165 -5.68 -22.88 7.41
C PHE A 165 -6.80 -23.85 7.74
N GLY A 166 -7.92 -23.34 8.30
CA GLY A 166 -9.06 -24.17 8.65
C GLY A 166 -9.68 -24.86 7.45
N THR A 167 -9.92 -24.13 6.35
CA THR A 167 -10.53 -24.72 5.14
C THR A 167 -9.59 -25.75 4.51
N THR A 168 -8.31 -25.41 4.33
CA THR A 168 -7.38 -26.30 3.62
C THR A 168 -7.11 -27.58 4.41
N PHE A 169 -6.94 -27.51 5.73
CA PHE A 169 -6.78 -28.71 6.56
C PHE A 169 -8.06 -29.55 6.59
N ALA A 170 -9.23 -28.93 6.63
CA ALA A 170 -10.49 -29.66 6.60
C ALA A 170 -10.68 -30.46 5.30
N MET A 171 -10.24 -29.90 4.17
CA MET A 171 -10.44 -30.51 2.86
C MET A 171 -9.30 -31.47 2.48
N LEU A 172 -8.04 -31.08 2.69
CA LEU A 172 -6.88 -31.88 2.29
C LEU A 172 -6.38 -32.81 3.39
N GLY A 173 -6.49 -32.42 4.67
CA GLY A 173 -5.98 -33.19 5.80
C GLY A 173 -6.68 -34.54 6.01
N ALA A 174 -7.84 -34.75 5.39
CA ALA A 174 -8.50 -36.05 5.33
C ALA A 174 -7.87 -37.02 4.31
N THR A 175 -7.15 -36.48 3.31
CA THR A 175 -6.62 -37.24 2.16
C THR A 175 -5.10 -37.33 2.12
N MET A 176 -4.39 -36.44 2.82
CA MET A 176 -2.93 -36.41 2.82
C MET A 176 -2.36 -36.01 4.19
N PRO A 177 -1.11 -36.41 4.50
CA PRO A 177 -0.40 -35.98 5.70
C PRO A 177 -0.29 -34.45 5.83
N VAL A 178 -0.17 -33.97 7.07
CA VAL A 178 -0.04 -32.53 7.37
C VAL A 178 1.11 -31.87 6.61
N GLU A 179 2.25 -32.56 6.47
CA GLU A 179 3.42 -32.04 5.74
C GLU A 179 3.09 -31.76 4.26
N ASP A 180 2.32 -32.64 3.61
CA ASP A 180 1.91 -32.46 2.22
C ASP A 180 0.87 -31.34 2.07
N VAL A 181 -0.03 -31.18 3.05
CA VAL A 181 -0.94 -30.03 3.11
C VAL A 181 -0.15 -28.73 3.17
N LEU A 182 0.89 -28.67 4.01
CA LEU A 182 1.74 -27.49 4.15
C LEU A 182 2.56 -27.22 2.91
N ASN A 183 3.11 -28.26 2.27
CA ASN A 183 3.82 -28.12 1.01
C ASN A 183 2.89 -27.58 -0.07
N THR A 184 1.65 -28.04 -0.13
CA THR A 184 0.62 -27.51 -1.05
C THR A 184 0.31 -26.03 -0.78
N MET A 185 0.19 -25.63 0.49
CA MET A 185 0.01 -24.23 0.86
C MET A 185 1.21 -23.35 0.51
N ARG A 186 2.42 -23.90 0.59
CA ARG A 186 3.67 -23.21 0.25
C ARG A 186 3.86 -23.12 -1.26
N ASP A 187 3.45 -24.15 -2.00
CA ASP A 187 3.36 -24.18 -3.46
C ASP A 187 2.21 -23.29 -3.94
N SER A 188 2.45 -21.99 -3.82
CA SER A 188 1.54 -20.93 -4.17
C SER A 188 1.54 -20.64 -5.68
N GLY A 189 2.03 -21.55 -6.52
CA GLY A 189 2.12 -21.37 -7.98
C GLY A 189 2.97 -20.16 -8.40
N VAL A 190 2.91 -19.80 -9.68
CA VAL A 190 3.69 -18.65 -10.20
C VAL A 190 3.16 -17.35 -9.60
N ALA A 191 4.07 -16.47 -9.16
CA ALA A 191 3.79 -15.19 -8.49
C ALA A 191 2.90 -15.31 -7.21
N GLY A 192 2.86 -16.46 -6.55
CA GLY A 192 2.10 -16.65 -5.30
C GLY A 192 0.58 -16.75 -5.48
N THR A 193 0.10 -16.97 -6.70
CA THR A 193 -1.33 -16.89 -7.07
C THR A 193 -2.07 -18.24 -7.14
N GLY A 194 -1.35 -19.36 -7.21
CA GLY A 194 -1.88 -20.72 -7.39
C GLY A 194 -2.83 -21.18 -6.29
N MET A 195 -2.55 -20.86 -5.02
CA MET A 195 -3.50 -21.14 -3.92
C MET A 195 -4.88 -20.54 -4.20
N THR A 196 -4.90 -19.32 -4.75
CA THR A 196 -6.13 -18.60 -5.02
C THR A 196 -6.88 -19.12 -6.23
N PHE A 197 -6.18 -19.32 -7.35
CA PHE A 197 -6.81 -19.56 -8.66
C PHE A 197 -6.82 -21.02 -9.11
N ILE A 198 -6.08 -21.90 -8.42
CA ILE A 198 -6.01 -23.34 -8.73
C ILE A 198 -6.62 -24.14 -7.58
N TYR A 199 -6.11 -23.98 -6.36
CA TYR A 199 -6.52 -24.82 -5.24
C TYR A 199 -7.89 -24.47 -4.66
N PHE A 200 -8.18 -23.19 -4.35
CA PHE A 200 -9.49 -22.85 -3.78
C PHE A 200 -10.71 -23.24 -4.64
N PRO A 201 -10.72 -23.07 -5.96
CA PRO A 201 -11.83 -23.56 -6.80
C PRO A 201 -12.11 -25.05 -6.59
N VAL A 202 -11.06 -25.87 -6.52
CA VAL A 202 -11.16 -27.31 -6.25
C VAL A 202 -11.68 -27.57 -4.85
N LEU A 203 -11.14 -26.89 -3.84
CA LEU A 203 -11.59 -27.05 -2.45
C LEU A 203 -13.07 -26.68 -2.28
N PHE A 204 -13.52 -25.62 -2.95
CA PHE A 204 -14.93 -25.24 -2.92
C PHE A 204 -15.81 -26.28 -3.61
N SER A 205 -15.36 -26.91 -4.71
CA SER A 205 -16.17 -27.94 -5.41
C SER A 205 -16.57 -29.12 -4.50
N GLN A 206 -15.74 -29.42 -3.50
CA GLN A 206 -15.92 -30.51 -2.55
C GLN A 206 -16.79 -30.12 -1.34
N MET A 207 -17.09 -28.83 -1.17
CA MET A 207 -17.91 -28.33 -0.06
C MET A 207 -19.40 -28.29 -0.43
N TRP A 208 -20.27 -28.64 0.53
CA TRP A 208 -21.70 -28.37 0.38
C TRP A 208 -21.95 -26.86 0.26
N GLY A 209 -22.67 -26.45 -0.79
CA GLY A 209 -22.87 -25.04 -1.15
C GLY A 209 -21.62 -24.37 -1.75
N GLY A 210 -20.62 -25.14 -2.12
CA GLY A 210 -19.30 -24.69 -2.57
C GLY A 210 -19.29 -23.61 -3.64
N LYS A 211 -20.13 -23.76 -4.68
CA LYS A 211 -20.27 -22.76 -5.74
C LYS A 211 -20.65 -21.37 -5.21
N VAL A 212 -21.59 -21.31 -4.26
CA VAL A 212 -22.01 -20.04 -3.65
C VAL A 212 -20.86 -19.42 -2.85
N ILE A 213 -20.11 -20.25 -2.11
CA ILE A 213 -18.95 -19.81 -1.33
C ILE A 213 -17.86 -19.29 -2.26
N ALA A 214 -17.59 -19.97 -3.38
CA ALA A 214 -16.61 -19.54 -4.38
C ALA A 214 -16.97 -18.18 -5.00
N ILE A 215 -18.25 -17.96 -5.33
CA ILE A 215 -18.74 -16.66 -5.84
C ILE A 215 -18.46 -15.55 -4.82
N PHE A 216 -18.80 -15.75 -3.55
CA PHE A 216 -18.52 -14.75 -2.52
C PHE A 216 -17.01 -14.56 -2.32
N PHE A 217 -16.22 -15.62 -2.30
CA PHE A 217 -14.77 -15.56 -2.16
C PHE A 217 -14.12 -14.71 -3.27
N PHE A 218 -14.42 -14.98 -4.54
CA PHE A 218 -13.88 -14.20 -5.65
C PHE A 218 -14.48 -12.79 -5.72
N LEU A 219 -15.70 -12.57 -5.21
CA LEU A 219 -16.26 -11.23 -5.04
C LEU A 219 -15.50 -10.43 -3.99
N ALA A 220 -15.17 -11.03 -2.85
CA ALA A 220 -14.33 -10.42 -1.82
C ALA A 220 -12.94 -10.09 -2.38
N LEU A 221 -12.28 -11.03 -3.05
CA LEU A 221 -10.99 -10.76 -3.70
C LEU A 221 -11.07 -9.64 -4.73
N SER A 222 -12.17 -9.57 -5.48
CA SER A 222 -12.44 -8.48 -6.43
C SER A 222 -12.56 -7.13 -5.73
N PHE A 223 -13.29 -7.07 -4.61
CA PHE A 223 -13.42 -5.84 -3.81
C PHE A 223 -12.07 -5.40 -3.22
N ALA A 224 -11.32 -6.33 -2.62
CA ALA A 224 -10.00 -6.07 -2.05
C ALA A 224 -9.02 -5.56 -3.12
N ALA A 225 -8.94 -6.25 -4.25
CA ALA A 225 -8.03 -5.87 -5.34
C ALA A 225 -8.40 -4.52 -5.98
N LEU A 226 -9.70 -4.23 -6.13
CA LEU A 226 -10.17 -2.96 -6.68
C LEU A 226 -9.93 -1.79 -5.73
N SER A 227 -10.20 -1.93 -4.42
CA SER A 227 -9.93 -0.86 -3.44
C SER A 227 -8.44 -0.52 -3.34
N SER A 228 -7.56 -1.52 -3.45
CA SER A 228 -6.12 -1.32 -3.50
C SER A 228 -5.69 -0.65 -4.80
N LEU A 229 -6.25 -1.05 -5.95
CA LEU A 229 -5.96 -0.42 -7.23
C LEU A 229 -6.39 1.05 -7.29
N ILE A 230 -7.54 1.39 -6.72
CA ILE A 230 -8.00 2.78 -6.57
C ILE A 230 -6.97 3.58 -5.76
N SER A 231 -6.52 3.05 -4.63
CA SER A 231 -5.54 3.69 -3.76
C SER A 231 -4.21 3.97 -4.47
N ILE A 232 -3.67 2.97 -5.18
CA ILE A 232 -2.41 3.08 -5.89
C ILE A 232 -2.53 4.05 -7.07
N SER A 233 -3.64 4.03 -7.80
CA SER A 233 -3.86 4.91 -8.96
C SER A 233 -4.15 6.36 -8.55
N ASN A 234 -4.70 6.58 -7.35
CA ASN A 234 -4.97 7.91 -6.83
C ASN A 234 -3.68 8.71 -6.58
N LEU A 235 -2.60 8.06 -6.16
CA LEU A 235 -1.32 8.73 -5.88
C LEU A 235 -0.76 9.51 -7.10
N PRO A 236 -0.46 8.88 -8.25
CA PRO A 236 0.04 9.61 -9.43
C PRO A 236 -1.03 10.54 -10.01
N THR A 237 -2.32 10.19 -9.90
CA THR A 237 -3.41 11.09 -10.34
C THR A 237 -3.40 12.39 -9.54
N LYS A 238 -3.26 12.31 -8.21
CA LYS A 238 -3.18 13.47 -7.33
C LYS A 238 -1.96 14.32 -7.64
N GLN A 239 -0.80 13.71 -7.89
CA GLN A 239 0.42 14.42 -8.29
C GLN A 239 0.22 15.23 -9.58
N LEU A 240 -0.39 14.64 -10.61
CA LEU A 240 -0.69 15.37 -11.85
C LEU A 240 -1.69 16.52 -11.62
N VAL A 241 -2.71 16.31 -10.79
CA VAL A 241 -3.66 17.38 -10.43
C VAL A 241 -2.96 18.51 -9.69
N ASP A 242 -1.99 18.20 -8.81
CA ASP A 242 -1.19 19.22 -8.10
C ASP A 242 -0.25 19.99 -9.05
N PHE A 243 0.16 19.37 -10.16
CA PHE A 243 0.83 20.07 -11.26
C PHE A 243 -0.11 20.91 -12.14
N GLY A 244 -1.41 20.97 -11.82
CA GLY A 244 -2.40 21.80 -12.51
C GLY A 244 -3.12 21.09 -13.66
N PHE A 245 -2.94 19.78 -13.85
CA PHE A 245 -3.69 19.05 -14.87
C PHE A 245 -5.16 18.91 -14.46
N PRO A 246 -6.13 19.06 -15.39
CA PRO A 246 -7.52 18.76 -15.09
C PRO A 246 -7.66 17.28 -14.73
N ARG A 247 -8.46 16.98 -13.69
CA ARG A 247 -8.55 15.62 -13.11
C ARG A 247 -8.89 14.53 -14.13
N LEU A 248 -9.81 14.78 -15.06
CA LEU A 248 -10.15 13.79 -16.10
C LEU A 248 -8.97 13.47 -17.02
N LEU A 249 -8.16 14.48 -17.36
CA LEU A 249 -6.93 14.26 -18.13
C LEU A 249 -5.90 13.50 -17.31
N ALA A 250 -5.71 13.85 -16.04
CA ALA A 250 -4.80 13.14 -15.14
C ALA A 250 -5.18 11.65 -15.02
N LEU A 251 -6.47 11.36 -14.80
CA LEU A 251 -6.99 9.99 -14.75
C LEU A 251 -6.76 9.23 -16.06
N PHE A 252 -7.02 9.87 -17.20
CA PHE A 252 -6.79 9.27 -18.51
C PHE A 252 -5.31 8.96 -18.73
N LEU A 253 -4.41 9.90 -18.45
CA LEU A 253 -2.96 9.71 -18.62
C LEU A 253 -2.42 8.61 -17.71
N VAL A 254 -2.79 8.60 -16.43
CA VAL A 254 -2.40 7.54 -15.48
C VAL A 254 -2.93 6.19 -15.94
N SER A 255 -4.19 6.11 -16.38
CA SER A 255 -4.81 4.88 -16.88
C SER A 255 -4.11 4.38 -18.14
N LEU A 256 -3.80 5.27 -19.08
CA LEU A 256 -3.12 4.96 -20.32
C LEU A 256 -1.71 4.40 -20.06
N VAL A 257 -0.93 5.06 -19.20
CA VAL A 257 0.40 4.58 -18.80
C VAL A 257 0.31 3.23 -18.07
N THR A 258 -0.65 3.09 -17.16
CA THR A 258 -0.85 1.83 -16.42
C THR A 258 -1.22 0.70 -17.37
N PHE A 259 -2.06 0.96 -18.38
CA PHE A 259 -2.46 -0.03 -19.37
C PHE A 259 -1.29 -0.42 -20.28
N THR A 260 -0.57 0.56 -20.84
CA THR A 260 0.52 0.28 -21.80
C THR A 260 1.69 -0.42 -21.14
N VAL A 261 2.15 0.07 -19.98
CA VAL A 261 3.26 -0.56 -19.23
C VAL A 261 2.81 -1.89 -18.62
N GLY A 262 1.58 -1.96 -18.10
CA GLY A 262 1.01 -3.16 -17.49
C GLY A 262 0.64 -4.27 -18.47
N SER A 263 0.52 -3.96 -19.77
CA SER A 263 0.18 -4.95 -20.81
C SER A 263 1.19 -6.09 -20.87
N GLY A 264 2.48 -5.81 -20.66
CA GLY A 264 3.52 -6.85 -20.60
C GLY A 264 3.30 -7.86 -19.47
N SER A 265 2.96 -7.38 -18.27
CA SER A 265 2.60 -8.22 -17.13
C SER A 265 1.25 -8.92 -17.31
N ALA A 266 0.33 -8.35 -18.08
CA ALA A 266 -0.95 -8.98 -18.36
C ALA A 266 -0.80 -10.17 -19.33
N LEU A 267 0.10 -10.07 -20.32
CA LEU A 267 0.33 -11.10 -21.34
C LEU A 267 1.35 -12.16 -20.92
N SER A 268 2.17 -11.90 -19.91
CA SER A 268 3.18 -12.84 -19.44
C SER A 268 3.25 -12.88 -17.91
N VAL A 269 2.90 -14.05 -17.36
CA VAL A 269 3.00 -14.33 -15.92
C VAL A 269 4.46 -14.22 -15.44
N SER A 270 5.42 -14.55 -16.31
CA SER A 270 6.84 -14.41 -16.01
C SER A 270 7.26 -12.93 -15.87
N VAL A 271 6.76 -12.05 -16.74
CA VAL A 271 6.98 -10.60 -16.61
C VAL A 271 6.27 -10.07 -15.36
N LEU A 272 5.05 -10.54 -15.06
CA LEU A 272 4.33 -10.18 -13.83
C LEU A 272 5.14 -10.55 -12.59
N SER A 273 5.64 -11.78 -12.50
CA SER A 273 6.47 -12.26 -11.39
C SER A 273 7.72 -11.39 -11.21
N ASN A 274 8.41 -11.07 -12.30
CA ASN A 274 9.59 -10.21 -12.26
C ASN A 274 9.25 -8.81 -11.73
N GLN A 275 8.18 -8.20 -12.22
CA GLN A 275 7.77 -6.87 -11.78
C GLN A 275 7.34 -6.86 -10.30
N ASP A 276 6.65 -7.91 -9.85
CA ASP A 276 6.26 -8.08 -8.45
C ASP A 276 7.50 -8.17 -7.53
N ALA A 277 8.47 -9.01 -7.87
CA ALA A 277 9.71 -9.17 -7.10
C ALA A 277 10.57 -7.89 -7.07
N VAL A 278 10.75 -7.25 -8.23
CA VAL A 278 11.60 -6.05 -8.38
C VAL A 278 11.03 -4.85 -7.64
N TRP A 279 9.72 -4.59 -7.78
CA TRP A 279 9.10 -3.41 -7.18
C TRP A 279 8.63 -3.65 -5.74
N GLY A 280 8.31 -4.90 -5.39
CA GLY A 280 8.03 -5.29 -4.01
C GLY A 280 9.25 -5.06 -3.09
N SER A 281 10.46 -5.32 -3.57
CA SER A 281 11.70 -5.04 -2.82
C SER A 281 12.10 -3.56 -2.84
N ALA A 282 11.78 -2.82 -3.91
CA ALA A 282 12.02 -1.37 -4.00
C ALA A 282 11.28 -0.56 -2.93
N LEU A 283 10.18 -1.08 -2.39
CA LEU A 283 9.40 -0.51 -1.31
C LEU A 283 10.26 -0.13 -0.10
N ILE A 284 11.17 -1.01 0.30
CA ILE A 284 12.03 -0.80 1.48
C ILE A 284 12.99 0.37 1.23
N LEU A 285 13.48 0.50 0.00
CA LEU A 285 14.33 1.62 -0.43
C LEU A 285 13.58 2.96 -0.38
N MET A 286 12.31 2.99 -0.82
CA MET A 286 11.46 4.19 -0.71
C MET A 286 11.15 4.54 0.74
N GLY A 287 10.95 3.53 1.59
CA GLY A 287 10.84 3.70 3.04
C GLY A 287 12.06 4.39 3.63
N LEU A 288 13.27 3.97 3.24
CA LEU A 288 14.52 4.62 3.66
C LEU A 288 14.60 6.08 3.24
N PHE A 289 14.24 6.42 2.00
CA PHE A 289 14.25 7.82 1.56
C PHE A 289 13.26 8.68 2.36
N THR A 290 12.07 8.14 2.65
CA THR A 290 11.08 8.82 3.47
C THR A 290 11.59 9.06 4.89
N THR A 291 12.21 8.05 5.50
CA THR A 291 12.81 8.19 6.84
C THR A 291 14.01 9.14 6.84
N PHE A 292 14.83 9.14 5.79
CA PHE A 292 15.96 10.06 5.63
C PHE A 292 15.51 11.52 5.63
N ILE A 293 14.37 11.84 5.00
CA ILE A 293 13.78 13.20 5.05
C ILE A 293 13.47 13.61 6.49
N VAL A 294 12.87 12.71 7.28
CA VAL A 294 12.54 12.97 8.70
C VAL A 294 13.81 13.15 9.54
N ILE A 295 14.84 12.35 9.30
CA ILE A 295 16.14 12.45 9.98
C ILE A 295 16.80 13.81 9.66
N LYS A 296 16.84 14.18 8.37
CA LYS A 296 17.43 15.45 7.92
C LYS A 296 16.70 16.67 8.47
N TYR A 297 15.37 16.62 8.58
CA TYR A 297 14.58 17.70 9.17
C TYR A 297 14.76 17.82 10.70
N GLY A 298 15.18 16.73 11.36
CA GLY A 298 15.26 16.62 12.81
C GLY A 298 14.00 15.96 13.38
N PRO A 299 14.08 14.69 13.83
CA PRO A 299 12.89 13.94 14.28
C PRO A 299 12.19 14.56 15.48
N LYS A 300 12.94 15.19 16.40
CA LYS A 300 12.36 15.93 17.53
C LYS A 300 11.44 17.04 17.04
N ARG A 301 11.92 17.84 16.07
CA ARG A 301 11.17 18.94 15.44
C ARG A 301 9.97 18.41 14.66
N PHE A 302 10.20 17.39 13.83
CA PHE A 302 9.13 16.74 13.06
C PHE A 302 7.99 16.26 13.97
N ARG A 303 8.34 15.61 15.09
CA ARG A 303 7.36 15.14 16.07
C ARG A 303 6.65 16.29 16.78
N THR A 304 7.34 17.34 17.21
CA THR A 304 6.69 18.43 17.95
C THR A 304 5.83 19.32 17.06
N GLN A 305 6.28 19.62 15.85
CA GLN A 305 5.64 20.58 14.94
C GLN A 305 4.58 19.96 14.03
N PHE A 306 4.72 18.69 13.61
CA PHE A 306 3.73 18.05 12.74
C PHE A 306 2.88 17.02 13.47
N ILE A 307 3.49 16.17 14.29
CA ILE A 307 2.75 15.07 14.94
C ILE A 307 1.97 15.59 16.15
N ASN A 308 2.66 16.21 17.10
CA ASN A 308 2.09 16.64 18.37
C ASN A 308 1.34 17.97 18.32
N ALA A 309 1.52 18.75 17.24
CA ALA A 309 0.78 19.99 17.02
C ALA A 309 -0.60 19.77 16.39
N SER A 310 -0.90 18.56 15.91
CA SER A 310 -2.20 18.24 15.34
C SER A 310 -3.33 18.48 16.35
N ALA A 311 -4.33 19.28 15.95
CA ALA A 311 -5.41 19.76 16.82
C ALA A 311 -6.25 18.63 17.45
N GLY A 312 -6.29 17.45 16.82
CA GLY A 312 -7.05 16.29 17.27
C GLY A 312 -6.29 15.30 18.17
N ILE A 313 -5.05 15.60 18.57
CA ILE A 313 -4.19 14.60 19.22
C ILE A 313 -4.72 14.15 20.60
N LEU A 314 -4.84 12.82 20.78
CA LEU A 314 -5.28 12.19 22.03
C LEU A 314 -4.12 11.85 22.95
N TRP A 315 -2.99 11.38 22.39
CA TRP A 315 -1.77 11.08 23.13
C TRP A 315 -0.56 11.62 22.39
N LYS A 316 0.27 12.40 23.10
CA LYS A 316 1.50 12.96 22.54
C LYS A 316 2.57 11.90 22.40
N GLN A 317 3.25 11.88 21.27
CA GLN A 317 4.38 11.00 21.07
C GLN A 317 5.60 11.49 21.84
N ARG A 318 6.28 10.52 22.47
CA ARG A 318 7.44 10.73 23.35
C ARG A 318 8.75 10.49 22.58
N ARG A 319 9.87 10.55 23.29
CA ARG A 319 11.23 10.34 22.75
C ARG A 319 11.44 8.97 22.08
N LEU A 320 10.58 8.00 22.41
CA LEU A 320 10.57 6.70 21.73
C LEU A 320 10.34 6.83 20.22
N TYR A 321 9.49 7.77 19.77
CA TYR A 321 9.29 8.03 18.34
C TYR A 321 10.60 8.46 17.66
N ASP A 322 11.36 9.35 18.30
CA ASP A 322 12.62 9.86 17.76
C ASP A 322 13.63 8.71 17.61
N PHE A 323 13.71 7.82 18.61
CA PHE A 323 14.54 6.62 18.55
C PHE A 323 14.10 5.66 17.44
N ILE A 324 12.80 5.42 17.30
CA ILE A 324 12.24 4.56 16.26
C ILE A 324 12.64 5.10 14.87
N MET A 325 12.45 6.39 14.63
CA MET A 325 12.72 6.99 13.33
C MET A 325 14.21 7.16 13.01
N CYS A 326 15.06 7.47 14.00
CA CYS A 326 16.50 7.67 13.78
C CYS A 326 17.29 6.36 13.72
N VAL A 327 16.88 5.35 14.48
CA VAL A 327 17.70 4.16 14.72
C VAL A 327 16.98 2.92 14.22
N LEU A 328 15.80 2.63 14.77
CA LEU A 328 15.14 1.34 14.53
C LEU A 328 14.74 1.16 13.06
N VAL A 329 14.05 2.14 12.47
CA VAL A 329 13.56 2.06 11.09
C VAL A 329 14.71 2.01 10.08
N PRO A 330 15.75 2.88 10.15
CA PRO A 330 16.89 2.79 9.24
C PRO A 330 17.65 1.47 9.36
N VAL A 331 17.93 1.01 10.59
CA VAL A 331 18.62 -0.27 10.81
C VAL A 331 17.82 -1.43 10.26
N GLN A 332 16.51 -1.47 10.52
CA GLN A 332 15.62 -2.49 9.98
C GLN A 332 15.66 -2.49 8.45
N ALA A 333 15.52 -1.34 7.80
CA ALA A 333 15.49 -1.29 6.36
C ALA A 333 16.85 -1.66 5.71
N ILE A 334 17.98 -1.33 6.35
CA ILE A 334 19.31 -1.80 5.92
C ILE A 334 19.42 -3.32 6.05
N ILE A 335 18.95 -3.90 7.16
CA ILE A 335 18.94 -5.36 7.36
C ILE A 335 18.06 -6.04 6.31
N LEU A 336 16.86 -5.52 6.05
CA LEU A 336 15.92 -6.08 5.08
C LEU A 336 16.47 -6.01 3.65
N LEU A 337 17.02 -4.87 3.24
CA LEU A 337 17.66 -4.74 1.93
C LEU A 337 18.87 -5.64 1.80
N GLY A 338 19.73 -5.69 2.81
CA GLY A 338 20.91 -6.54 2.84
C GLY A 338 20.54 -8.02 2.75
N TRP A 339 19.56 -8.47 3.53
CA TRP A 339 19.04 -9.83 3.47
C TRP A 339 18.46 -10.15 2.10
N TRP A 340 17.61 -9.28 1.56
CA TRP A 340 17.01 -9.49 0.25
C TRP A 340 18.07 -9.62 -0.84
N MET A 341 19.12 -8.79 -0.81
CA MET A 341 20.25 -8.89 -1.73
C MET A 341 20.99 -10.23 -1.56
N VAL A 342 21.31 -10.64 -0.33
CA VAL A 342 21.95 -11.93 -0.05
C VAL A 342 21.08 -13.09 -0.53
N LYS A 343 19.78 -13.08 -0.22
CA LYS A 343 18.83 -14.11 -0.66
C LYS A 343 18.79 -14.21 -2.18
N SER A 344 18.70 -13.07 -2.89
CA SER A 344 18.71 -13.07 -4.36
C SER A 344 20.00 -13.64 -4.95
N ILE A 345 21.15 -13.42 -4.29
CA ILE A 345 22.44 -14.04 -4.68
C ILE A 345 22.42 -15.55 -4.42
N LEU A 346 21.93 -15.99 -3.25
CA LEU A 346 21.90 -17.39 -2.86
C LEU A 346 20.92 -18.22 -3.70
N ASP A 347 19.78 -17.64 -4.07
CA ASP A 347 18.77 -18.28 -4.92
C ASP A 347 19.30 -18.46 -6.37
N GLN A 348 20.24 -17.60 -6.81
CA GLN A 348 20.80 -17.63 -8.18
C GLN A 348 22.31 -17.37 -8.26
N PRO A 349 23.18 -18.23 -7.69
CA PRO A 349 24.60 -17.91 -7.44
C PRO A 349 25.45 -17.69 -8.70
N THR A 350 25.06 -18.26 -9.84
CA THR A 350 25.82 -18.15 -11.10
C THR A 350 25.34 -17.01 -12.01
N SER A 351 24.13 -16.49 -11.77
CA SER A 351 23.46 -15.55 -12.66
C SER A 351 22.88 -14.33 -11.96
N PHE A 352 23.17 -14.13 -10.68
CA PHE A 352 22.60 -13.05 -9.89
C PHE A 352 22.87 -11.66 -10.45
N TRP A 353 23.98 -11.44 -11.16
CA TRP A 353 24.29 -10.16 -11.82
C TRP A 353 23.61 -9.96 -13.18
N ASN A 354 22.96 -10.98 -13.75
CA ASN A 354 22.40 -10.87 -15.10
C ASN A 354 21.18 -9.93 -15.10
N PRO A 355 21.21 -8.79 -15.80
CA PRO A 355 20.15 -7.78 -15.76
C PRO A 355 18.86 -8.21 -16.48
N ILE A 356 18.92 -9.27 -17.29
CA ILE A 356 17.79 -9.76 -18.09
C ILE A 356 17.10 -10.94 -17.38
N LYS A 357 17.83 -11.67 -16.53
CA LYS A 357 17.29 -12.86 -15.88
C LYS A 357 16.27 -12.45 -14.81
N ILE A 358 15.12 -13.11 -14.84
CA ILE A 358 14.02 -12.90 -13.88
C ILE A 358 14.47 -13.28 -12.47
N ASP A 359 13.99 -12.52 -11.48
CA ASP A 359 14.26 -12.70 -10.05
C ASP A 359 15.75 -12.60 -9.64
N SER A 360 16.58 -12.02 -10.50
CA SER A 360 18.00 -11.77 -10.21
C SER A 360 18.22 -10.41 -9.53
N LEU A 361 19.30 -10.29 -8.77
CA LEU A 361 19.71 -9.00 -8.19
C LEU A 361 20.00 -7.97 -9.30
N GLY A 362 20.63 -8.42 -10.38
CA GLY A 362 21.01 -7.59 -11.53
C GLY A 362 19.81 -6.97 -12.22
N THR A 363 18.69 -7.70 -12.37
CA THR A 363 17.50 -7.13 -13.00
C THR A 363 16.86 -6.05 -12.14
N SER A 364 16.80 -6.25 -10.82
CA SER A 364 16.29 -5.24 -9.89
C SER A 364 17.15 -3.98 -9.90
N LEU A 365 18.47 -4.12 -9.75
CA LEU A 365 19.39 -2.99 -9.77
C LEU A 365 19.33 -2.22 -11.10
N ALA A 366 19.26 -2.93 -12.23
CA ALA A 366 19.14 -2.29 -13.54
C ALA A 366 17.83 -1.49 -13.67
N GLN A 367 16.68 -2.08 -13.33
CA GLN A 367 15.38 -1.41 -13.41
C GLN A 367 15.29 -0.22 -12.46
N TRP A 368 15.75 -0.36 -11.22
CA TRP A 368 15.81 0.74 -10.27
C TRP A 368 16.70 1.87 -10.77
N SER A 369 17.89 1.57 -11.30
CA SER A 369 18.82 2.57 -11.83
C SER A 369 18.22 3.37 -12.98
N VAL A 370 17.48 2.70 -13.88
CA VAL A 370 16.75 3.37 -14.96
C VAL A 370 15.73 4.36 -14.39
N VAL A 371 14.89 3.93 -13.46
CA VAL A 371 13.85 4.79 -12.88
C VAL A 371 14.45 5.94 -12.07
N PHE A 372 15.50 5.70 -11.28
CA PHE A 372 16.20 6.78 -10.56
C PHE A 372 16.84 7.78 -11.52
N THR A 373 17.46 7.31 -12.60
CA THR A 373 18.07 8.19 -13.60
C THR A 373 17.01 9.07 -14.27
N ILE A 374 15.85 8.50 -14.63
CA ILE A 374 14.72 9.26 -15.19
C ILE A 374 14.20 10.27 -14.16
N ALA A 375 14.02 9.88 -12.90
CA ALA A 375 13.51 10.75 -11.85
C ALA A 375 14.48 11.92 -11.56
N ILE A 376 15.78 11.64 -11.44
CA ILE A 376 16.82 12.66 -11.25
C ILE A 376 16.88 13.58 -12.47
N GLY A 377 16.85 13.03 -13.68
CA GLY A 377 16.85 13.80 -14.92
C GLY A 377 15.64 14.72 -15.03
N ALA A 378 14.44 14.22 -14.72
CA ALA A 378 13.21 15.02 -14.70
C ALA A 378 13.28 16.14 -13.65
N ASN A 379 13.84 15.87 -12.46
CA ASN A 379 13.99 16.86 -11.41
C ASN A 379 15.02 17.95 -11.79
N ILE A 380 16.17 17.57 -12.36
CA ILE A 380 17.16 18.52 -12.88
C ILE A 380 16.54 19.38 -13.97
N PHE A 381 15.81 18.78 -14.92
CA PHE A 381 15.11 19.50 -15.98
C PHE A 381 14.10 20.50 -15.41
N ALA A 382 13.29 20.09 -14.44
CA ALA A 382 12.32 20.97 -13.78
C ALA A 382 13.00 22.16 -13.08
N LEU A 383 14.09 21.91 -12.35
CA LEU A 383 14.88 22.95 -11.70
C LEU A 383 15.49 23.92 -12.72
N CYS A 384 16.09 23.40 -13.79
CA CYS A 384 16.63 24.21 -14.88
C CYS A 384 15.53 25.06 -15.53
N PHE A 385 14.37 24.48 -15.81
CA PHE A 385 13.23 25.18 -16.38
C PHE A 385 12.73 26.30 -15.46
N ILE A 386 12.60 26.05 -14.15
CA ILE A 386 12.21 27.06 -13.16
C ILE A 386 13.26 28.17 -13.09
N CYS A 387 14.55 27.84 -13.03
CA CYS A 387 15.65 28.80 -13.02
C CYS A 387 15.66 29.69 -14.28
N ILE A 388 15.45 29.09 -15.46
CA ILE A 388 15.35 29.83 -16.73
C ILE A 388 14.11 30.73 -16.71
N LYS A 389 12.94 30.20 -16.32
CA LYS A 389 11.71 30.98 -16.25
C LYS A 389 11.85 32.17 -15.30
N ARG A 390 12.43 31.98 -14.11
CA ARG A 390 12.72 33.06 -13.15
C ARG A 390 13.63 34.13 -13.74
N ARG A 391 14.71 33.74 -14.45
CA ARG A 391 15.60 34.69 -15.13
C ARG A 391 14.87 35.49 -16.22
N VAL A 392 13.95 34.87 -16.95
CA VAL A 392 13.18 35.53 -18.02
C VAL A 392 12.07 36.43 -17.47
N THR A 393 11.39 36.04 -16.40
CA THR A 393 10.25 36.80 -15.83
C THR A 393 10.62 37.75 -14.68
N LYS A 394 11.91 37.88 -14.32
CA LYS A 394 12.39 38.66 -13.15
C LYS A 394 11.58 38.40 -11.88
N LEU A 395 11.25 37.13 -11.62
CA LEU A 395 10.61 36.76 -10.36
C LEU A 395 11.62 36.97 -9.22
N PRO A 396 11.18 37.44 -8.04
CA PRO A 396 12.06 37.54 -6.87
C PRO A 396 12.71 36.20 -6.57
N ASP A 397 13.94 36.24 -6.07
CA ASP A 397 14.62 35.04 -5.59
C ASP A 397 13.77 34.37 -4.50
N PRO A 398 13.79 33.02 -4.41
CA PRO A 398 13.15 32.35 -3.30
C PRO A 398 13.79 32.87 -2.00
N PRO A 399 13.03 32.98 -0.90
CA PRO A 399 13.65 33.20 0.40
C PRO A 399 14.77 32.17 0.56
N ALA A 400 15.92 32.64 1.05
CA ALA A 400 17.08 31.77 1.28
C ALA A 400 16.59 30.51 2.01
N ALA A 401 17.09 29.34 1.59
CA ALA A 401 16.79 28.09 2.29
C ALA A 401 17.04 28.34 3.77
N VAL A 402 16.01 28.17 4.61
CA VAL A 402 16.12 28.36 6.05
C VAL A 402 17.32 27.55 6.51
N ASP A 403 18.30 28.23 7.07
CA ASP A 403 19.52 27.60 7.54
C ASP A 403 19.16 26.83 8.81
N PHE A 404 18.78 25.56 8.64
CA PHE A 404 18.10 24.75 9.66
C PHE A 404 18.92 24.53 10.93
N ASP A 405 20.22 24.85 10.91
CA ASP A 405 21.13 24.74 12.04
C ASP A 405 21.08 25.97 12.96
N ASN A 406 20.87 27.19 12.42
CA ASN A 406 20.97 28.43 13.21
C ASN A 406 19.70 28.74 14.06
N GLU A 407 18.51 28.33 13.62
CA GLU A 407 17.28 28.56 14.41
C GLU A 407 17.19 27.69 15.67
N ALA A 408 17.96 26.58 15.76
CA ALA A 408 17.99 25.74 16.96
C ALA A 408 18.65 26.46 18.15
N ASP A 409 19.76 27.13 17.87
CA ASP A 409 20.55 27.83 18.88
C ASP A 409 19.87 29.15 19.31
N GLU A 410 19.10 29.77 18.42
CA GLU A 410 18.30 30.96 18.74
C GLU A 410 17.04 30.64 19.58
N GLU A 411 16.36 29.51 19.36
CA GLU A 411 15.25 29.09 20.23
C GLU A 411 15.74 28.59 21.60
N GLU A 412 16.91 27.94 21.67
CA GLU A 412 17.48 27.47 22.93
C GLU A 412 18.01 28.64 23.78
N SER A 413 18.60 29.68 23.16
CA SER A 413 19.00 30.91 23.84
C SER A 413 17.81 31.77 24.30
N ARG A 414 16.73 31.89 23.51
CA ARG A 414 15.50 32.60 23.92
C ARG A 414 14.73 31.90 25.04
N SER A 415 14.87 30.59 25.19
CA SER A 415 14.25 29.85 26.31
C SER A 415 15.00 29.99 27.64
N GLY A 416 16.23 30.51 27.62
CA GLY A 416 17.08 30.72 28.80
C GLY A 416 16.96 32.11 29.45
N GLU A 417 16.46 33.11 28.72
CA GLU A 417 16.28 34.47 29.23
C GLU A 417 14.79 34.75 29.47
N GLY A 418 14.33 34.44 30.69
CA GLY A 418 13.00 34.84 31.17
C GLY A 418 12.95 36.35 31.38
N GLU A 419 12.56 37.10 30.35
CA GLU A 419 12.25 38.53 30.46
C GLU A 419 10.77 38.72 30.82
N LYS A 420 10.53 39.29 32.01
CA LYS A 420 9.21 39.69 32.49
C LYS A 420 8.67 40.84 31.62
N MET A 421 7.75 40.56 30.71
CA MET A 421 6.83 41.58 30.20
C MET A 421 5.41 41.27 30.68
N GLY A 422 4.84 42.23 31.42
CA GLY A 422 3.45 42.19 31.87
C GLY A 422 2.51 42.27 30.66
N PHE A 423 1.62 41.30 30.56
CA PHE A 423 0.45 41.38 29.71
C PHE A 423 -0.69 42.00 30.51
N GLU A 424 -1.08 43.24 30.15
CA GLU A 424 -2.44 43.72 30.42
C GLU A 424 -3.39 42.96 29.49
N HIS A 425 -4.50 42.46 30.05
CA HIS A 425 -5.57 41.85 29.28
C HIS A 425 -6.32 42.92 28.46
N PRO A 426 -6.61 42.69 27.17
CA PRO A 426 -7.43 43.62 26.40
C PRO A 426 -8.87 43.61 26.92
N SER A 427 -9.52 44.76 26.80
CA SER A 427 -10.89 44.97 27.30
C SER A 427 -11.90 44.30 26.39
N LYS A 428 -13.10 43.98 26.92
CA LYS A 428 -14.16 43.27 26.19
C LYS A 428 -14.63 43.97 24.92
N ASP A 429 -14.42 45.27 24.81
CA ASP A 429 -14.88 46.08 23.68
C ASP A 429 -13.96 45.92 22.45
N ASP A 430 -12.69 45.52 22.66
CA ASP A 430 -11.71 45.30 21.57
C ASP A 430 -11.96 43.97 20.82
N VAL A 431 -12.79 43.07 21.37
CA VAL A 431 -13.08 41.75 20.79
C VAL A 431 -14.27 41.79 19.82
N GLU A 432 -15.24 42.70 20.04
CA GLU A 432 -16.41 42.83 19.15
C GLU A 432 -16.04 43.47 17.80
N ASP A 433 -15.12 44.43 17.77
CA ASP A 433 -14.66 45.07 16.52
C ASP A 433 -13.82 44.11 15.64
N LEU A 434 -13.16 43.10 16.21
CA LEU A 434 -12.38 42.10 15.47
C LEU A 434 -13.26 41.05 14.78
N ASP A 435 -14.37 40.66 15.42
CA ASP A 435 -15.30 39.68 14.85
C ASP A 435 -16.08 40.27 13.64
N ASP A 436 -16.42 41.56 13.67
CA ASP A 436 -17.09 42.24 12.54
C ASP A 436 -16.16 42.44 11.33
N ILE A 437 -14.86 42.69 11.55
CA ILE A 437 -13.86 42.80 10.47
C ILE A 437 -13.58 41.44 9.81
N ILE A 438 -13.60 40.36 10.58
CA ILE A 438 -13.41 38.99 10.05
C ILE A 438 -14.63 38.56 9.20
N LEU A 439 -15.85 38.92 9.63
CA LEU A 439 -17.08 38.62 8.88
C LEU A 439 -17.18 39.38 7.56
N GLU A 440 -16.72 40.64 7.50
CA GLU A 440 -16.69 41.40 6.24
C GLU A 440 -15.65 40.86 5.23
N GLN A 441 -14.49 40.36 5.70
CA GLN A 441 -13.48 39.74 4.84
C GLN A 441 -13.93 38.38 4.29
N GLU A 442 -14.67 37.59 5.06
CA GLU A 442 -15.23 36.31 4.60
C GLU A 442 -16.33 36.48 3.54
N TYR A 443 -17.13 37.54 3.65
CA TYR A 443 -18.19 37.84 2.68
C TYR A 443 -17.63 38.38 1.35
N SER A 444 -16.56 39.18 1.41
CA SER A 444 -15.88 39.72 0.21
C SER A 444 -15.17 38.61 -0.58
N SER A 445 -14.52 37.65 0.10
CA SER A 445 -13.84 36.52 -0.56
C SER A 445 -14.80 35.55 -1.27
N LYS A 446 -16.03 35.38 -0.76
CA LYS A 446 -17.04 34.52 -1.42
C LYS A 446 -17.63 35.14 -2.69
N LYS A 447 -17.55 36.47 -2.86
CA LYS A 447 -18.07 37.16 -4.06
C LYS A 447 -17.12 37.13 -5.26
N GLN A 448 -15.86 36.76 -5.06
CA GLN A 448 -14.86 36.56 -6.12
C GLN A 448 -14.77 35.09 -6.63
N MET A 449 -15.55 34.17 -6.07
CA MET A 449 -15.61 32.74 -6.46
C MET A 449 -16.96 32.32 -7.05
N VAL A 450 -17.64 33.21 -7.77
CA VAL A 450 -18.80 32.87 -8.64
C VAL A 450 -18.45 33.09 -10.10
#